data_AF-A0A1X7LFJ5-F1
#
_entry.id   AF-A0A1X7LFJ5-F1
#
_cell.length_a   1.000
_cell.length_b   1.000
_cell.length_c   1.000
_cell.angle_alpha   90.00
_cell.angle_beta   90.00
_cell.angle_gamma   90.00
#
_symmetry.space_group_name_H-M   'P 1'
#
loop_
_entity.id
_entity.type
_entity.pdbx_description
1 polymer ?
#
loop_
_entity_poly.entity_id
_entity_poly.type
_entity_poly.pdbx_seq_one_letter_code
_entity_poly.pdbx_strand_id
1 'polypeptide(L)'
;MDNQDLKIRTKKFSLDIIHLYKLSPKSTEFQTIGRQLLRSATSVGANTRAAYRGRSRKEFVAKIGIVIEEADESGFWIELLEEISINNKEKLLKLRN
;
A
#
# COMPACT_ATOMS: atom_id res chain seq x y z
N MET A 1 -1.85 3.85 -23.49
CA MET A 1 -2.53 3.75 -22.18
C MET A 1 -3.25 5.06 -21.93
N ASP A 2 -4.58 5.02 -21.82
CA ASP A 2 -5.40 6.20 -21.53
C ASP A 2 -5.17 6.65 -20.07
N ASN A 3 -5.10 7.96 -19.82
CA ASN A 3 -4.92 8.55 -18.48
C ASN A 3 -6.03 8.14 -17.49
N GLN A 4 -7.18 7.67 -17.99
CA GLN A 4 -8.23 7.10 -17.14
C GLN A 4 -7.84 5.75 -16.52
N ASP A 5 -6.99 4.97 -17.18
CA ASP A 5 -6.60 3.62 -16.72
C ASP A 5 -5.94 3.68 -15.33
N LEU A 6 -4.95 4.56 -15.16
CA LEU A 6 -4.21 4.64 -13.90
C LEU A 6 -5.09 5.07 -12.73
N LYS A 7 -5.99 6.05 -12.94
CA LYS A 7 -6.94 6.50 -11.90
C LYS A 7 -7.90 5.39 -11.46
N ILE A 8 -8.36 4.58 -12.41
CA ILE A 8 -9.27 3.47 -12.14
C ILE A 8 -8.53 2.37 -11.38
N ARG A 9 -7.33 2.01 -11.86
CA ARG A 9 -6.50 0.97 -11.25
C ARG A 9 -6.08 1.30 -9.82
N THR A 10 -5.61 2.51 -9.56
CA THR A 10 -5.19 2.90 -8.20
C THR A 10 -6.39 3.04 -7.25
N LYS A 11 -7.55 3.51 -7.72
CA LYS A 11 -8.79 3.47 -6.93
C LYS A 11 -9.19 2.02 -6.60
N LYS A 12 -9.14 1.12 -7.58
CA LYS A 12 -9.44 -0.30 -7.37
C LYS A 12 -8.50 -0.91 -6.33
N PHE A 13 -7.19 -0.68 -6.48
CA PHE A 13 -6.19 -1.10 -5.50
C PHE A 13 -6.52 -0.63 -4.08
N SER A 14 -6.85 0.66 -3.89
CA SER A 14 -7.26 1.17 -2.57
C SER A 14 -8.50 0.46 -2.02
N LEU A 15 -9.50 0.15 -2.86
CA LEU A 15 -10.70 -0.60 -2.45
C LEU A 15 -10.39 -2.04 -2.07
N ASP A 16 -9.53 -2.71 -2.83
CA ASP A 16 -9.13 -4.09 -2.57
C ASP A 16 -8.42 -4.20 -1.20
N ILE A 17 -7.53 -3.24 -0.88
CA ILE A 17 -6.88 -3.17 0.43
C ILE A 17 -7.87 -2.85 1.57
N ILE A 18 -8.83 -1.94 1.36
CA ILE A 18 -9.89 -1.67 2.35
C ILE A 18 -10.67 -2.96 2.66
N HIS A 19 -11.05 -3.72 1.64
CA HIS A 19 -11.77 -4.98 1.81
C HIS A 19 -10.92 -6.04 2.51
N LEU A 20 -9.65 -6.19 2.11
CA LEU A 20 -8.69 -7.07 2.78
C LEU A 20 -8.62 -6.75 4.28
N TYR A 21 -8.34 -5.50 4.63
CA TYR A 21 -8.21 -5.07 6.02
C TYR A 21 -9.49 -5.31 6.84
N LYS A 22 -10.66 -5.07 6.25
CA LYS A 22 -11.96 -5.32 6.89
C LYS A 22 -12.15 -6.78 7.27
N LEU A 23 -11.81 -7.70 6.36
CA LEU A 23 -11.99 -9.15 6.50
C LEU A 23 -10.87 -9.84 7.29
N SER A 24 -9.78 -9.13 7.56
CA SER A 24 -8.59 -9.71 8.17
C SER A 24 -8.70 -9.95 9.68
N PRO A 25 -7.84 -10.83 10.24
CA PRO A 25 -7.79 -11.13 11.67
C PRO A 25 -7.68 -9.87 12.54
N LYS A 26 -8.24 -9.95 13.74
CA LYS A 26 -8.18 -8.87 14.74
C LYS A 26 -6.99 -9.01 15.70
N SER A 27 -6.00 -9.84 15.36
CA SER A 27 -4.74 -9.91 16.11
C SER A 27 -4.02 -8.56 16.05
N THR A 28 -3.33 -8.22 17.14
CA THR A 28 -2.67 -6.91 17.29
C THR A 28 -1.62 -6.70 16.20
N GLU A 29 -0.86 -7.74 15.85
CA GLU A 29 0.19 -7.73 14.84
C GLU A 29 -0.39 -7.41 13.46
N PHE A 30 -1.43 -8.15 13.05
CA PHE A 30 -2.10 -7.91 11.78
C PHE A 30 -2.73 -6.51 11.76
N GLN A 31 -3.41 -6.10 12.83
CA GLN A 31 -4.06 -4.80 12.89
C GLN A 31 -3.05 -3.64 12.82
N THR A 32 -1.86 -3.80 13.39
CA THR A 32 -0.81 -2.78 13.37
C THR A 32 -0.25 -2.62 11.96
N ILE A 33 0.17 -3.70 11.32
CA ILE A 33 0.75 -3.68 9.98
C ILE A 33 -0.33 -3.34 8.93
N GLY A 34 -1.51 -3.93 9.06
CA GLY A 34 -2.64 -3.68 8.17
C GLY A 34 -3.11 -2.22 8.15
N ARG A 35 -2.97 -1.47 9.25
CA ARG A 35 -3.24 -0.03 9.25
C ARG A 35 -2.21 0.76 8.44
N GLN A 36 -0.95 0.36 8.47
CA GLN A 36 0.10 1.00 7.67
C GLN A 36 -0.12 0.74 6.18
N LEU A 37 -0.46 -0.51 5.82
CA LEU A 37 -0.89 -0.87 4.46
C LEU A 37 -2.13 -0.08 4.02
N LEU A 38 -3.15 0.02 4.88
CA LEU A 38 -4.37 0.76 4.56
C LEU A 38 -4.09 2.24 4.25
N ARG A 39 -3.20 2.87 5.01
CA ARG A 39 -2.81 4.27 4.79
C ARG A 39 -2.07 4.44 3.48
N SER A 40 -0.98 3.71 3.27
CA SER A 40 -0.16 3.81 2.05
C SER A 40 -0.96 3.49 0.79
N ALA A 41 -1.75 2.40 0.79
CA ALA A 41 -2.53 2.01 -0.37
C ALA A 41 -3.65 3.00 -0.74
N THR A 42 -4.24 3.68 0.24
CA THR A 42 -5.22 4.74 -0.02
C THR A 42 -4.55 6.04 -0.48
N SER A 43 -3.33 6.33 0.00
CA SER A 43 -2.48 7.42 -0.49
C SER A 43 -2.12 7.26 -1.98
N VAL A 44 -1.86 6.04 -2.48
CA VAL A 44 -1.61 5.78 -3.91
C VAL A 44 -2.74 6.33 -4.79
N GLY A 45 -4.00 6.00 -4.45
CA GLY A 45 -5.17 6.49 -5.17
C GLY A 45 -5.39 8.00 -5.02
N ALA A 46 -5.21 8.53 -3.80
CA ALA A 46 -5.38 9.95 -3.53
C ALA A 46 -4.34 10.82 -4.27
N ASN A 47 -3.07 10.46 -4.19
CA ASN A 47 -1.97 11.16 -4.85
C ASN A 47 -2.04 11.02 -6.37
N THR A 48 -2.50 9.87 -6.91
CA THR A 48 -2.76 9.73 -8.35
C THR A 48 -3.79 10.77 -8.81
N ARG A 49 -4.91 10.92 -8.08
CA ARG A 49 -5.93 11.92 -8.44
C ARG A 49 -5.41 13.36 -8.30
N ALA A 50 -4.55 13.62 -7.32
CA ALA A 50 -3.90 14.91 -7.16
C ALA A 50 -2.93 15.23 -8.30
N ALA A 51 -2.16 14.24 -8.78
CA ALA A 51 -1.24 14.40 -9.90
C ALA A 51 -1.95 14.92 -11.16
N TYR A 52 -3.11 14.33 -11.49
CA TYR A 52 -3.93 14.76 -12.64
C TYR A 52 -4.62 16.13 -12.46
N ARG A 53 -4.52 16.76 -11.29
CA ARG A 53 -4.96 18.14 -11.04
C ARG A 53 -3.80 19.13 -10.98
N GLY A 54 -2.56 18.66 -11.17
CA GLY A 54 -1.38 19.51 -11.20
C GLY A 54 -1.47 20.57 -12.30
N ARG A 55 -0.90 21.75 -12.03
CA ARG A 55 -0.95 22.91 -12.93
C ARG A 55 0.18 22.90 -13.96
N SER A 56 1.15 22.01 -13.80
CA SER A 56 2.30 21.87 -14.68
C SER A 56 2.77 20.43 -14.79
N ARG A 57 3.54 20.12 -15.85
CA ARG A 57 4.20 18.82 -16.00
C ARG A 57 5.16 18.52 -14.84
N LYS A 58 5.85 19.54 -14.30
CA LYS A 58 6.75 19.37 -13.16
C LYS A 58 6.00 18.94 -11.90
N GLU A 59 4.85 19.58 -11.62
CA GLU A 59 3.98 19.18 -10.51
C GLU A 59 3.43 17.77 -10.69
N PHE A 60 3.01 17.42 -11.91
CA PHE A 60 2.56 16.06 -12.22
C PHE A 60 3.64 15.03 -11.90
N VAL A 61 4.86 15.23 -12.41
CA VAL A 61 6.00 14.31 -12.16
C VAL A 61 6.31 14.20 -10.67
N ALA A 62 6.36 15.32 -9.95
CA ALA A 62 6.60 15.31 -8.51
C ALA A 62 5.53 14.52 -7.74
N LYS A 63 4.24 14.69 -8.11
CA LYS A 63 3.14 13.94 -7.49
C LYS A 63 3.17 12.46 -7.85
N ILE A 64 3.57 12.09 -9.06
CA ILE A 64 3.77 10.69 -9.44
C ILE A 64 4.93 10.07 -8.65
N GLY A 65 5.99 10.81 -8.33
CA GLY A 65 7.05 10.34 -7.42
C GLY A 65 6.48 9.87 -6.08
N ILE A 66 5.62 10.69 -5.46
CA ILE A 66 4.93 10.31 -4.20
C ILE A 66 4.05 9.07 -4.40
N VAL A 67 3.34 8.95 -5.53
CA VAL A 67 2.54 7.75 -5.82
C VAL A 67 3.40 6.48 -5.86
N ILE A 68 4.61 6.58 -6.41
CA ILE A 68 5.56 5.45 -6.49
C ILE A 68 6.05 5.07 -5.08
N GLU A 69 6.45 6.05 -4.27
CA GLU A 69 6.88 5.83 -2.88
C GLU A 69 5.80 5.13 -2.06
N GLU A 70 4.55 5.60 -2.15
CA GLU A 70 3.41 5.00 -1.43
C GLU A 70 3.05 3.60 -1.94
N ALA A 71 3.26 3.32 -3.22
CA ALA A 71 3.04 2.00 -3.81
C ALA A 71 4.11 1.00 -3.38
N ASP A 72 5.37 1.43 -3.32
CA ASP A 72 6.50 0.64 -2.82
C ASP A 72 6.30 0.31 -1.34
N GLU A 73 5.95 1.31 -0.53
CA GLU A 73 5.60 1.11 0.88
C GLU A 73 4.42 0.13 1.05
N SER A 74 3.38 0.25 0.21
CA SER A 74 2.27 -0.70 0.22
C SER A 74 2.74 -2.13 -0.07
N GLY A 75 3.66 -2.31 -1.01
CA GLY A 75 4.27 -3.60 -1.34
C GLY A 75 5.00 -4.21 -0.14
N PHE A 76 5.85 -3.42 0.52
CA PHE A 76 6.55 -3.84 1.73
C PHE A 76 5.61 -4.31 2.84
N TRP A 77 4.50 -3.60 3.08
CA TRP A 77 3.53 -4.02 4.10
C TRP A 77 2.79 -5.31 3.73
N ILE A 78 2.54 -5.56 2.43
CA ILE A 78 1.96 -6.82 1.95
C ILE A 78 2.94 -7.97 2.24
N GLU A 79 4.22 -7.81 1.90
CA GLU A 79 5.26 -8.81 2.19
C GLU A 79 5.30 -9.17 3.68
N LEU A 80 5.27 -8.17 4.57
CA LEU A 80 5.25 -8.42 6.02
C LEU A 80 4.01 -9.19 6.49
N LEU A 81 2.83 -8.88 5.94
CA LEU A 81 1.60 -9.61 6.28
C LEU A 81 1.61 -11.05 5.77
N GLU A 82 2.20 -11.29 4.60
CA GLU A 82 2.41 -12.64 4.07
C GLU A 82 3.37 -13.43 4.96
N GLU A 83 4.49 -12.83 5.37
CA GLU A 83 5.44 -13.47 6.28
C GLU A 83 4.87 -13.78 7.66
N ILE A 84 4.04 -12.88 8.23
CA ILE A 84 3.35 -13.14 9.52
C ILE A 84 2.39 -14.33 9.38
N SER A 85 1.77 -14.49 8.21
CA SER A 85 0.86 -15.60 7.93
C SER A 85 1.61 -16.92 7.76
N ILE A 86 2.87 -16.88 7.30
CA ILE A 86 3.78 -18.02 7.18
C ILE A 86 4.54 -18.19 8.50
N ASN A 87 3.90 -18.92 9.42
CA ASN A 87 4.40 -19.12 10.78
C ASN A 87 5.74 -19.89 10.79
N ASN A 88 6.88 -19.18 10.80
CA ASN A 88 8.20 -19.80 10.68
C ASN A 88 8.93 -19.84 12.03
N LYS A 89 8.72 -20.91 12.81
CA LYS A 89 9.38 -21.16 14.11
C LYS A 89 10.91 -21.00 14.05
N GLU A 90 11.53 -21.19 12.88
CA GLU A 90 12.97 -21.01 12.67
C GLU A 90 13.45 -19.53 12.77
N LYS A 91 12.63 -18.54 12.41
CA LYS A 91 13.02 -17.11 12.47
C LYS A 91 13.22 -16.62 13.91
N LEU A 92 12.41 -17.12 14.85
CA LEU A 92 12.52 -16.79 16.29
C LEU A 92 13.82 -17.30 16.92
N LEU A 93 14.35 -18.44 16.45
CA LEU A 93 15.61 -19.00 16.94
C LEU A 93 16.82 -18.19 16.46
N LYS A 94 16.74 -17.54 15.29
CA LYS A 94 17.82 -16.69 14.75
C LYS A 94 17.93 -15.34 15.46
N LEU A 95 16.84 -14.81 16.02
CA LEU A 95 16.84 -13.54 16.76
C LEU A 95 17.36 -13.67 18.20
N ARG A 96 17.66 -14.89 18.66
CA ARG A 96 18.15 -15.18 20.01
C ARG A 96 19.67 -15.35 20.08
N ASN A 97 20.38 -15.22 18.95
CA ASN A 97 21.83 -15.38 18.84
C ASN A 97 22.48 -14.08 18.37
#